data_AF-A0A3E1NUX7-F1
#
_entry.id   AF-A0A3E1NUX7-F1
#
_cell.length_a   1.000
_cell.length_b   1.000
_cell.length_c   1.000
_cell.angle_alpha   90.00
_cell.angle_beta   90.00
_cell.angle_gamma   90.00
#
_symmetry.space_group_name_H-M   'P 1'
#
loop_
_entity.id
_entity.type
_entity.pdbx_description
1 polymer ?
#
loop_
_entity_poly.entity_id
_entity_poly.type
_entity_poly.pdbx_seq_one_letter_code
_entity_poly.pdbx_strand_id
1 'polypeptide(L)'
;MQIIPVFRVFDYNKTIEFYVNWLGCTITWEHRPENSPFYLRMSLRGLPFDLSEHHGECSPGARFSISDFEGLQKYHEELLAKNYPYNRPGLERVEWASDTLEMIVTDPFSNRIFFNEKVKDFNTISPSAIALLFTKSHTRIPFMKEAAKLLHALPDDTEKTPMFYARVQHFENRYYSIDQMLAPTGITNILELSSGYSFRGLDMAGNKAVHFIDTDLEDVISRKQQFVNQLQQGPLKGHLQLAPLNALDDTQFERIINSFPEGPIAIVNEGLLMYLNMEEKKQLAGNIHKALKERGGCWITADIYIPSPLDGRQAYTQRQQRFLNFHKVEENKFASFQAAEEFFTEAGFIITKNTPNEMIFRDTWLLSTK
;
A
#
# COMPACT_ATOMS: atom_id res chain seq x y z
N MET A 1 22.79 -14.74 18.93
CA MET A 1 22.27 -16.11 19.12
C MET A 1 21.88 -16.64 17.75
N GLN A 2 22.31 -17.84 17.38
CA GLN A 2 22.08 -18.43 16.06
C GLN A 2 21.34 -19.75 16.24
N ILE A 3 20.30 -19.98 15.44
CA ILE A 3 19.51 -21.22 15.43
C ILE A 3 19.89 -21.99 14.17
N ILE A 4 20.28 -23.26 14.32
CA ILE A 4 20.66 -24.14 13.20
C ILE A 4 19.74 -25.35 13.22
N PRO A 5 18.79 -25.47 12.28
CA PRO A 5 17.90 -26.62 12.22
C PRO A 5 18.66 -27.85 11.68
N VAL A 6 18.22 -29.04 12.11
CA VAL A 6 18.73 -30.33 11.61
C VAL A 6 17.61 -31.04 10.87
N PHE A 7 17.86 -31.46 9.62
CA PHE A 7 16.90 -32.19 8.80
C PHE A 7 17.33 -33.64 8.53
N ARG A 8 16.35 -34.54 8.50
CA ARG A 8 16.59 -35.97 8.30
C ARG A 8 16.79 -36.27 6.82
N VAL A 9 17.87 -36.98 6.49
CA VAL A 9 18.21 -37.42 5.12
C VAL A 9 18.66 -38.88 5.10
N PHE A 10 18.47 -39.62 4.01
CA PHE A 10 18.64 -41.09 4.03
C PHE A 10 19.68 -41.63 3.05
N ASP A 11 20.28 -40.78 2.23
CA ASP A 11 21.27 -41.20 1.24
C ASP A 11 22.22 -40.04 0.94
N TYR A 12 23.52 -40.29 1.07
CA TYR A 12 24.53 -39.26 0.88
C TYR A 12 24.57 -38.75 -0.57
N ASN A 13 24.52 -39.64 -1.55
CA ASN A 13 24.66 -39.27 -2.96
C ASN A 13 23.44 -38.44 -3.41
N LYS A 14 22.24 -38.82 -2.99
CA LYS A 14 21.00 -38.05 -3.23
C LYS A 14 21.03 -36.71 -2.51
N THR A 15 21.63 -36.66 -1.32
CA THR A 15 21.84 -35.41 -0.58
C THR A 15 22.74 -34.45 -1.38
N ILE A 16 23.87 -34.91 -1.89
CA ILE A 16 24.78 -34.08 -2.70
C ILE A 16 24.14 -33.70 -4.04
N GLU A 17 23.47 -34.64 -4.72
CA GLU A 17 22.74 -34.41 -5.96
C GLU A 17 21.73 -33.26 -5.81
N PHE A 18 20.88 -33.32 -4.78
CA PHE A 18 19.84 -32.33 -4.57
C PHE A 18 20.38 -31.02 -3.99
N TYR A 19 21.05 -31.06 -2.83
CA TYR A 19 21.38 -29.85 -2.10
C TYR A 19 22.56 -29.10 -2.71
N VAL A 20 23.60 -29.81 -3.14
CA VAL A 20 24.82 -29.16 -3.67
C VAL A 20 24.65 -28.88 -5.16
N ASN A 21 24.45 -29.92 -5.97
CA ASN A 21 24.49 -29.78 -7.42
C ASN A 21 23.28 -29.00 -7.95
N TRP A 22 22.07 -29.31 -7.46
CA TRP A 22 20.86 -28.64 -7.91
C TRP A 22 20.53 -27.37 -7.13
N LEU A 23 20.32 -27.45 -5.82
CA LEU A 23 19.89 -26.32 -4.99
C LEU A 23 21.00 -25.29 -4.78
N GLY A 24 22.27 -25.64 -4.98
CA GLY A 24 23.40 -24.70 -4.89
C GLY A 24 23.86 -24.41 -3.46
N CYS A 25 23.62 -25.33 -2.53
CA CYS A 25 24.21 -25.30 -1.20
C CYS A 25 25.72 -25.59 -1.25
N THR A 26 26.41 -25.12 -0.22
CA THR A 26 27.83 -25.42 0.02
C THR A 26 27.97 -26.28 1.27
N ILE A 27 28.84 -27.29 1.23
CA ILE A 27 29.22 -28.05 2.43
C ILE A 27 30.23 -27.21 3.20
N THR A 28 29.90 -26.90 4.44
CA THR A 28 30.78 -26.12 5.33
C THR A 28 31.45 -26.99 6.40
N TRP A 29 30.87 -28.16 6.68
CA TRP A 29 31.49 -29.20 7.48
C TRP A 29 30.88 -30.57 7.14
N GLU A 30 31.67 -31.64 7.24
CA GLU A 30 31.25 -33.00 6.95
C GLU A 30 31.88 -33.97 7.96
N HIS A 31 31.07 -34.90 8.47
CA HIS A 31 31.51 -36.10 9.15
C HIS A 31 30.89 -37.32 8.51
N ARG A 32 31.74 -38.07 7.80
CA ARG A 32 31.36 -39.26 7.04
C ARG A 32 32.31 -40.42 7.33
N PRO A 33 32.15 -41.07 8.49
CA PRO A 33 32.89 -42.30 8.80
C PRO A 33 32.49 -43.45 7.88
N GLU A 34 33.42 -44.39 7.67
CA GLU A 34 33.14 -45.60 6.89
C GLU A 34 32.10 -46.48 7.60
N ASN A 35 31.12 -47.00 6.86
CA ASN A 35 30.04 -47.87 7.36
C ASN A 35 29.23 -47.28 8.53
N SER A 36 29.03 -45.97 8.57
CA SER A 36 28.26 -45.28 9.62
C SER A 36 27.44 -44.12 9.03
N PRO A 37 26.35 -43.71 9.69
CA PRO A 37 25.55 -42.58 9.23
C PRO A 37 26.37 -41.30 9.12
N PHE A 38 26.08 -40.48 8.12
CA PHE A 38 26.75 -39.19 7.95
C PHE A 38 26.04 -38.04 8.67
N TYR A 39 26.80 -36.98 8.91
CA TYR A 39 26.31 -35.67 9.33
C TYR A 39 26.97 -34.57 8.49
N LEU A 40 26.17 -33.66 7.94
CA LEU A 40 26.63 -32.54 7.12
C LEU A 40 26.14 -31.21 7.70
N ARG A 41 27.02 -30.20 7.69
CA ARG A 41 26.59 -28.80 7.78
C ARG A 41 26.65 -28.16 6.41
N MET A 42 25.52 -27.62 5.99
CA MET A 42 25.38 -26.91 4.73
C MET A 42 25.13 -25.44 4.94
N SER A 43 25.42 -24.66 3.90
CA SER A 43 25.02 -23.26 3.81
C SER A 43 24.38 -22.97 2.45
N LEU A 44 23.21 -22.32 2.48
CA LEU A 44 22.59 -21.73 1.31
C LEU A 44 22.65 -20.21 1.44
N ARG A 45 23.46 -19.55 0.61
CA ARG A 45 23.66 -18.09 0.64
C ARG A 45 23.96 -17.53 2.04
N GLY A 46 24.76 -18.25 2.83
CA GLY A 46 25.13 -17.84 4.19
C GLY A 46 24.18 -18.32 5.28
N LEU A 47 23.03 -18.92 4.96
CA LEU A 47 22.11 -19.52 5.94
C LEU A 47 22.54 -20.96 6.26
N PRO A 48 22.96 -21.26 7.51
CA PRO A 48 23.40 -22.60 7.87
C PRO A 48 22.23 -23.51 8.27
N PHE A 49 22.33 -24.78 7.90
CA PHE A 49 21.48 -25.86 8.38
C PHE A 49 22.25 -27.18 8.34
N ASP A 50 21.81 -28.13 9.16
CA ASP A 50 22.45 -29.43 9.29
C ASP A 50 21.58 -30.53 8.67
N LEU A 51 22.21 -31.56 8.11
CA LEU A 51 21.56 -32.75 7.55
C LEU A 51 22.13 -33.98 8.25
N SER A 52 21.25 -34.85 8.74
CA SER A 52 21.64 -36.04 9.49
C SER A 52 21.02 -37.32 8.95
N GLU A 53 21.88 -38.33 8.79
CA GLU A 53 21.47 -39.71 8.52
C GLU A 53 21.19 -40.51 9.81
N HIS A 54 21.48 -39.94 10.99
CA HIS A 54 21.32 -40.62 12.27
C HIS A 54 19.85 -40.80 12.66
N HIS A 55 19.53 -41.98 13.21
CA HIS A 55 18.23 -42.21 13.83
C HIS A 55 18.14 -41.48 15.17
N GLY A 56 16.95 -40.95 15.48
CA GLY A 56 16.65 -40.34 16.78
C GLY A 56 17.08 -38.87 16.92
N GLU A 57 17.83 -38.31 15.97
CA GLU A 57 18.20 -36.88 16.00
C GLU A 57 17.10 -35.96 15.46
N CYS A 58 16.40 -36.39 14.40
CA CYS A 58 15.35 -35.61 13.76
C CYS A 58 14.32 -36.49 13.03
N SER A 59 13.14 -35.94 12.79
CA SER A 59 12.05 -36.57 12.04
C SER A 59 12.16 -36.27 10.54
N PRO A 60 11.79 -37.21 9.64
CA PRO A 60 11.66 -36.93 8.22
C PRO A 60 10.45 -36.07 7.89
N GLY A 61 10.47 -35.44 6.71
CA GLY A 61 9.32 -34.68 6.20
C GLY A 61 9.19 -33.28 6.79
N ALA A 62 10.28 -32.68 7.24
CA ALA A 62 10.27 -31.36 7.87
C ALA A 62 9.75 -30.27 6.91
N ARG A 63 9.14 -29.23 7.46
CA ARG A 63 8.81 -28.00 6.74
C ARG A 63 9.63 -26.86 7.34
N PHE A 64 10.33 -26.10 6.50
CA PHE A 64 10.96 -24.86 6.93
C PHE A 64 10.89 -23.77 5.86
N SER A 65 10.92 -22.53 6.32
CA SER A 65 10.77 -21.33 5.49
C SER A 65 12.04 -20.48 5.55
N ILE A 66 12.44 -19.98 4.38
CA ILE A 66 13.48 -18.96 4.20
C ILE A 66 12.75 -17.71 3.73
N SER A 67 12.55 -16.77 4.67
CA SER A 67 11.93 -15.47 4.41
C SER A 67 12.94 -14.47 3.86
N ASP A 68 12.42 -13.45 3.16
CA ASP A 68 13.20 -12.34 2.59
C ASP A 68 14.33 -12.79 1.65
N PHE A 69 14.07 -13.82 0.85
CA PHE A 69 15.01 -14.36 -0.12
C PHE A 69 15.21 -13.40 -1.30
N GLU A 70 16.35 -12.72 -1.36
CA GLU A 70 16.63 -11.75 -2.42
C GLU A 70 16.79 -12.42 -3.80
N GLY A 71 16.04 -11.94 -4.80
CA GLY A 71 16.12 -12.38 -6.18
C GLY A 71 15.59 -13.81 -6.40
N LEU A 72 14.45 -14.14 -5.77
CA LEU A 72 13.82 -15.46 -5.85
C LEU A 72 13.41 -15.84 -7.26
N GLN A 73 12.90 -14.90 -8.05
CA GLN A 73 12.55 -15.15 -9.45
C GLN A 73 13.76 -15.59 -10.28
N LYS A 74 14.88 -14.87 -10.16
CA LYS A 74 16.12 -15.22 -10.88
C LYS A 74 16.65 -16.58 -10.42
N TYR A 75 16.62 -16.84 -9.11
CA TYR A 75 17.04 -18.12 -8.56
C TYR A 75 16.15 -19.28 -9.04
N HIS A 76 14.83 -19.07 -9.15
CA HIS A 76 13.89 -20.02 -9.74
C HIS A 76 14.24 -20.35 -11.19
N GLU A 77 14.50 -19.34 -12.02
CA GLU A 77 14.95 -19.51 -13.41
C GLU A 77 16.28 -20.31 -13.49
N GLU A 78 17.24 -20.00 -12.63
CA GLU A 78 18.52 -20.72 -12.51
C GLU A 78 18.30 -22.20 -12.16
N LEU A 79 17.39 -22.52 -11.24
CA LEU A 79 17.07 -23.91 -10.86
C LEU A 79 16.39 -24.68 -11.99
N LEU A 80 15.48 -24.03 -12.74
CA LEU A 80 14.82 -24.65 -13.89
C LEU A 80 15.80 -24.92 -15.04
N ALA A 81 16.75 -24.02 -15.28
CA ALA A 81 17.78 -24.18 -16.31
C ALA A 81 18.69 -25.40 -16.06
N LYS A 82 18.84 -25.84 -14.81
CA LYS A 82 19.57 -27.06 -14.45
C LYS A 82 18.85 -28.36 -14.86
N ASN A 83 17.60 -28.28 -15.34
CA ASN A 83 16.83 -29.43 -15.87
C ASN A 83 16.81 -30.65 -14.94
N TYR A 84 16.68 -30.42 -13.64
CA TYR A 84 16.64 -31.52 -12.67
C TYR A 84 15.37 -32.37 -12.85
N PRO A 85 15.49 -33.69 -13.06
CA PRO A 85 14.35 -34.51 -13.48
C PRO A 85 13.30 -34.72 -12.39
N TYR A 86 13.69 -34.61 -11.11
CA TYR A 86 12.84 -34.96 -9.97
C TYR A 86 12.13 -33.75 -9.34
N ASN A 87 12.42 -32.52 -9.75
CA ASN A 87 11.78 -31.33 -9.18
C ASN A 87 11.69 -30.20 -10.22
N ARG A 88 10.49 -29.63 -10.37
CA ARG A 88 10.17 -28.47 -11.22
C ARG A 88 9.31 -27.52 -10.41
N PRO A 89 9.90 -26.74 -9.50
CA PRO A 89 9.12 -25.93 -8.58
C PRO A 89 8.35 -24.84 -9.32
N GLY A 90 7.12 -24.60 -8.88
CA GLY A 90 6.36 -23.41 -9.27
C GLY A 90 6.89 -22.17 -8.55
N LEU A 91 6.67 -21.01 -9.16
CA LEU A 91 6.85 -19.71 -8.54
C LEU A 91 5.49 -19.01 -8.56
N GLU A 92 4.90 -18.83 -7.39
CA GLU A 92 3.53 -18.37 -7.24
C GLU A 92 3.46 -17.15 -6.32
N ARG A 93 2.39 -16.37 -6.43
CA ARG A 93 2.06 -15.34 -5.43
C ARG A 93 1.25 -15.98 -4.31
N VAL A 94 1.57 -15.63 -3.07
CA VAL A 94 0.84 -16.12 -1.91
C VAL A 94 -0.54 -15.47 -1.86
N GLU A 95 -1.60 -16.27 -1.75
CA GLU A 95 -2.99 -15.79 -1.81
C GLU A 95 -3.33 -14.77 -0.70
N TRP A 96 -2.84 -15.02 0.52
CA TRP A 96 -3.06 -14.14 1.68
C TRP A 96 -2.02 -13.03 1.81
N ALA A 97 -0.99 -13.01 0.96
CA ALA A 97 0.07 -12.01 0.94
C ALA A 97 0.51 -11.73 -0.51
N SER A 98 -0.33 -11.00 -1.24
CA SER A 98 -0.18 -10.78 -2.70
C SER A 98 1.14 -10.10 -3.12
N ASP A 99 1.82 -9.43 -2.19
CA ASP A 99 3.14 -8.83 -2.35
C ASP A 99 4.30 -9.83 -2.17
N THR A 100 4.01 -11.09 -1.89
CA THR A 100 5.00 -12.13 -1.61
C THR A 100 4.99 -13.18 -2.72
N LEU A 101 6.17 -13.42 -3.33
CA LEU A 101 6.43 -14.59 -4.14
C LEU A 101 6.84 -15.76 -3.26
N GLU A 102 6.37 -16.95 -3.62
CA GLU A 102 6.72 -18.21 -2.97
C GLU A 102 7.16 -19.23 -4.02
N MET A 103 8.27 -19.91 -3.69
CA MET A 103 8.72 -21.11 -4.40
C MET A 103 8.87 -22.23 -3.37
N ILE A 104 8.29 -23.39 -3.67
CA ILE A 104 8.38 -24.57 -2.80
C ILE A 104 9.20 -25.63 -3.50
N VAL A 105 10.24 -26.14 -2.84
CA VAL A 105 10.97 -27.33 -3.29
C VAL A 105 10.82 -28.45 -2.27
N THR A 106 10.66 -29.68 -2.77
CA THR A 106 10.68 -30.89 -1.96
C THR A 106 11.97 -31.65 -2.26
N ASP A 107 12.71 -32.01 -1.21
CA ASP A 107 13.92 -32.83 -1.33
C ASP A 107 13.57 -34.33 -1.53
N PRO A 108 14.55 -35.20 -1.82
CA PRO A 108 14.33 -36.64 -1.98
C PRO A 108 13.81 -37.36 -0.71
N PHE A 109 13.83 -36.70 0.44
CA PHE A 109 13.52 -37.23 1.77
C PHE A 109 12.23 -36.62 2.35
N SER A 110 11.44 -35.97 1.50
CA SER A 110 10.16 -35.31 1.78
C SER A 110 10.24 -34.04 2.65
N ASN A 111 11.44 -33.53 2.93
CA ASN A 111 11.59 -32.21 3.52
C ASN A 111 11.17 -31.15 2.49
N ARG A 112 10.40 -30.15 2.95
CA ARG A 112 9.89 -29.06 2.11
C ARG A 112 10.52 -27.74 2.53
N ILE A 113 11.11 -27.06 1.56
CA ILE A 113 11.74 -25.75 1.72
C ILE A 113 10.86 -24.72 1.02
N PHE A 114 10.40 -23.74 1.79
CA PHE A 114 9.60 -22.62 1.31
C PHE A 114 10.51 -21.41 1.19
N PHE A 115 10.68 -20.89 -0.02
CA PHE A 115 11.40 -19.64 -0.26
C PHE A 115 10.38 -18.53 -0.45
N ASN A 116 10.50 -17.45 0.32
CA ASN A 116 9.60 -16.30 0.21
C ASN A 116 10.40 -15.02 -0.09
N GLU A 117 9.93 -14.23 -1.05
CA GLU A 117 10.46 -12.91 -1.36
C GLU A 117 9.33 -11.89 -1.41
N LYS A 118 9.45 -10.78 -0.69
CA LYS A 118 8.57 -9.62 -0.88
C LYS A 118 8.97 -8.90 -2.15
N VAL A 119 8.07 -8.89 -3.14
CA VAL A 119 8.30 -8.22 -4.41
C VAL A 119 7.70 -6.83 -4.38
N LYS A 120 8.52 -5.84 -4.75
CA LYS A 120 8.06 -4.47 -5.03
C LYS A 120 7.28 -4.46 -6.35
N ASP A 121 6.00 -4.84 -6.30
CA ASP A 121 5.16 -4.92 -7.49
C ASP A 121 4.10 -3.82 -7.53
N PHE A 122 4.42 -2.75 -8.26
CA PHE A 122 3.47 -1.68 -8.58
C PHE A 122 2.35 -2.13 -9.55
N ASN A 123 2.41 -3.34 -10.14
CA ASN A 123 1.33 -3.92 -10.95
C ASN A 123 0.15 -4.45 -10.11
N THR A 124 0.28 -4.48 -8.78
CA THR A 124 -0.84 -4.79 -7.87
C THR A 124 -1.68 -3.56 -7.52
N ILE A 125 -1.28 -2.37 -7.95
CA ILE A 125 -2.11 -1.16 -7.84
C ILE A 125 -3.32 -1.34 -8.73
N SER A 126 -4.52 -1.04 -8.22
CA SER A 126 -5.72 -1.12 -9.04
C SER A 126 -5.55 -0.25 -10.29
N PRO A 127 -5.90 -0.72 -11.49
CA PRO A 127 -5.74 0.08 -12.70
C PRO A 127 -6.54 1.39 -12.67
N SER A 128 -7.58 1.46 -11.85
CA SER A 128 -8.28 2.71 -11.54
C SER A 128 -7.35 3.72 -10.84
N ALA A 129 -6.58 3.29 -9.84
CA ALA A 129 -5.59 4.12 -9.16
C ALA A 129 -4.39 4.46 -10.05
N ILE A 130 -3.92 3.52 -10.89
CA ILE A 130 -2.89 3.79 -11.91
C ILE A 130 -3.38 4.87 -12.90
N ALA A 131 -4.59 4.72 -13.45
CA ALA A 131 -5.16 5.70 -14.38
C ALA A 131 -5.35 7.08 -13.73
N LEU A 132 -5.71 7.12 -12.44
CA LEU A 132 -5.81 8.36 -11.68
C LEU A 132 -4.43 9.02 -11.49
N LEU A 133 -3.41 8.24 -11.11
CA LEU A 133 -2.03 8.71 -10.95
C LEU A 133 -1.48 9.26 -12.28
N PHE A 134 -1.66 8.54 -13.38
CA PHE A 134 -1.30 9.03 -14.72
C PHE A 134 -2.04 10.31 -15.09
N THR A 135 -3.35 10.39 -14.83
CA THR A 135 -4.11 11.64 -15.08
C THR A 135 -3.52 12.80 -14.26
N LYS A 136 -3.24 12.57 -12.97
CA LYS A 136 -2.62 13.57 -12.08
C LYS A 136 -1.18 13.92 -12.48
N SER A 137 -0.46 13.07 -13.22
CA SER A 137 0.90 13.39 -13.71
C SER A 137 0.95 14.55 -14.72
N HIS A 138 -0.19 14.94 -15.29
CA HIS A 138 -0.35 16.12 -16.15
C HIS A 138 -0.68 17.41 -15.39
N THR A 139 -0.80 17.35 -14.06
CA THR A 139 -0.99 18.52 -13.20
C THR A 139 0.35 19.08 -12.73
N ARG A 140 0.31 20.17 -11.96
CA ARG A 140 1.45 20.73 -11.22
C ARG A 140 1.54 20.22 -9.79
N ILE A 141 0.68 19.26 -9.40
CA ILE A 141 0.70 18.65 -8.06
C ILE A 141 2.10 18.04 -7.83
N PRO A 142 2.76 18.33 -6.70
CA PRO A 142 4.08 17.83 -6.39
C PRO A 142 4.20 16.30 -6.51
N PHE A 143 5.33 15.84 -7.03
CA PHE A 143 5.72 14.44 -7.21
C PHE A 143 4.87 13.58 -8.15
N MET A 144 3.74 14.07 -8.69
CA MET A 144 2.88 13.23 -9.53
C MET A 144 3.55 12.78 -10.83
N LYS A 145 4.37 13.65 -11.43
CA LYS A 145 5.11 13.34 -12.66
C LYS A 145 6.24 12.34 -12.38
N GLU A 146 6.94 12.49 -11.28
CA GLU A 146 8.01 11.60 -10.83
C GLU A 146 7.44 10.24 -10.42
N ALA A 147 6.31 10.21 -9.71
CA ALA A 147 5.61 8.98 -9.36
C ALA A 147 5.16 8.22 -10.61
N ALA A 148 4.63 8.91 -11.63
CA ALA A 148 4.27 8.27 -12.90
C ALA A 148 5.50 7.64 -13.59
N LYS A 149 6.69 8.26 -13.53
CA LYS A 149 7.98 7.68 -14.00
C LYS A 149 8.34 6.37 -13.33
N LEU A 150 7.95 6.17 -12.08
CA LEU A 150 8.16 4.90 -11.39
C LEU A 150 7.18 3.80 -11.87
N LEU A 151 6.03 4.19 -12.45
CA LEU A 151 5.09 3.27 -13.10
C LEU A 151 5.44 2.93 -14.56
N HIS A 152 6.28 3.74 -15.21
CA HIS A 152 6.62 3.69 -16.64
C HIS A 152 7.39 2.42 -17.11
N ALA A 153 7.30 1.31 -16.37
CA ALA A 153 7.33 -0.03 -16.98
C ALA A 153 6.09 -0.30 -17.86
N LEU A 154 5.10 0.60 -17.87
CA LEU A 154 3.86 0.51 -18.67
C LEU A 154 3.71 1.74 -19.60
N PRO A 155 3.24 1.58 -20.86
CA PRO A 155 3.02 2.69 -21.80
C PRO A 155 1.84 3.58 -21.39
N ASP A 156 1.98 4.91 -21.55
CA ASP A 156 0.86 5.86 -21.43
C ASP A 156 0.15 5.98 -22.79
N ASP A 157 -0.90 5.17 -22.98
CA ASP A 157 -1.71 5.17 -24.20
C ASP A 157 -2.95 6.09 -24.09
N THR A 158 -3.03 6.99 -23.09
CA THR A 158 -4.24 7.81 -22.92
C THR A 158 -4.35 8.95 -23.94
N GLU A 159 -5.47 8.97 -24.66
CA GLU A 159 -5.83 10.03 -25.60
C GLU A 159 -6.08 11.37 -24.88
N LYS A 160 -5.37 12.42 -25.29
CA LYS A 160 -5.38 13.75 -24.66
C LYS A 160 -6.51 14.64 -25.22
N THR A 161 -7.76 14.22 -25.00
CA THR A 161 -8.97 14.93 -25.45
C THR A 161 -9.26 16.21 -24.61
N PRO A 162 -10.15 17.12 -25.04
CA PRO A 162 -10.60 18.23 -24.20
C PRO A 162 -11.18 17.79 -22.85
N MET A 163 -11.91 16.66 -22.83
CA MET A 163 -12.43 16.07 -21.60
C MET A 163 -11.32 15.55 -20.68
N PHE A 164 -10.23 15.03 -21.24
CA PHE A 164 -9.05 14.66 -20.47
C PHE A 164 -8.48 15.88 -19.73
N TYR A 165 -8.27 17.00 -20.42
CA TYR A 165 -7.74 18.22 -19.79
C TYR A 165 -8.69 18.84 -18.77
N ALA A 166 -10.00 18.81 -19.02
CA ALA A 166 -10.99 19.21 -18.01
C ALA A 166 -10.88 18.37 -16.73
N ARG A 167 -10.61 17.06 -16.87
CA ARG A 167 -10.39 16.15 -15.74
C ARG A 167 -9.06 16.39 -15.03
N VAL A 168 -8.00 16.71 -15.77
CA VAL A 168 -6.71 17.13 -15.19
C VAL A 168 -6.91 18.39 -14.32
N GLN A 169 -7.57 19.41 -14.86
CA GLN A 169 -7.87 20.65 -14.13
C GLN A 169 -8.74 20.38 -12.89
N HIS A 170 -9.73 19.50 -13.01
CA HIS A 170 -10.58 19.10 -11.88
C HIS A 170 -9.78 18.51 -10.71
N PHE A 171 -8.86 17.59 -10.98
CA PHE A 171 -8.03 16.99 -9.93
C PHE A 171 -7.01 17.98 -9.36
N GLU A 172 -6.45 18.86 -10.18
CA GLU A 172 -5.57 19.93 -9.72
C GLU A 172 -6.30 20.91 -8.78
N ASN A 173 -7.49 21.37 -9.19
CA ASN A 173 -8.34 22.23 -8.37
C ASN A 173 -8.79 21.54 -7.08
N ARG A 174 -9.01 20.22 -7.09
CA ARG A 174 -9.32 19.42 -5.90
C ARG A 174 -8.17 19.39 -4.90
N TYR A 175 -6.97 19.15 -5.39
CA TYR A 175 -5.79 19.10 -4.55
C TYR A 175 -5.52 20.46 -3.89
N TYR A 176 -5.47 21.52 -4.68
CA TYR A 176 -5.11 22.86 -4.18
C TYR A 176 -6.21 23.55 -3.40
N SER A 177 -7.49 23.19 -3.57
CA SER A 177 -8.55 23.76 -2.73
C SER A 177 -8.43 23.33 -1.26
N ILE A 178 -7.92 22.12 -0.98
CA ILE A 178 -7.56 21.71 0.38
C ILE A 178 -6.43 22.60 0.91
N ASP A 179 -5.35 22.76 0.15
CA ASP A 179 -4.19 23.56 0.55
C ASP A 179 -4.57 25.02 0.83
N GLN A 180 -5.45 25.60 0.01
CA GLN A 180 -5.97 26.96 0.19
C GLN A 180 -6.75 27.13 1.49
N MET A 181 -7.54 26.12 1.91
CA MET A 181 -8.27 26.17 3.18
C MET A 181 -7.38 25.81 4.37
N LEU A 182 -6.38 24.95 4.17
CA LEU A 182 -5.47 24.50 5.22
C LEU A 182 -4.48 25.61 5.62
N ALA A 183 -3.91 26.35 4.66
CA ALA A 183 -2.84 27.30 4.95
C ALA A 183 -3.22 28.39 5.98
N PRO A 184 -4.41 29.02 5.93
CA PRO A 184 -4.83 30.04 6.90
C PRO A 184 -5.04 29.51 8.33
N THR A 185 -5.22 28.19 8.50
CA THR A 185 -5.45 27.60 9.85
C THR A 185 -4.21 27.67 10.73
N GLY A 186 -3.01 27.70 10.14
CA GLY A 186 -1.74 27.62 10.85
C GLY A 186 -1.48 26.28 11.55
N ILE A 187 -2.36 25.28 11.41
CA ILE A 187 -2.24 23.99 12.09
C ILE A 187 -1.10 23.16 11.46
N THR A 188 -0.24 22.61 12.31
CA THR A 188 0.94 21.83 11.89
C THR A 188 0.80 20.32 12.10
N ASN A 189 -0.14 19.87 12.94
CA ASN A 189 -0.52 18.45 13.04
C ASN A 189 -1.57 18.16 11.96
N ILE A 190 -1.21 17.36 10.95
CA ILE A 190 -2.06 17.13 9.78
C ILE A 190 -2.24 15.62 9.58
N LEU A 191 -3.49 15.18 9.51
CA LEU A 191 -3.88 13.81 9.17
C LEU A 191 -4.54 13.80 7.80
N GLU A 192 -3.98 13.08 6.83
CA GLU A 192 -4.65 12.82 5.54
C GLU A 192 -5.30 11.44 5.55
N LEU A 193 -6.63 11.40 5.36
CA LEU A 193 -7.41 10.16 5.30
C LEU A 193 -7.55 9.68 3.86
N SER A 194 -7.40 8.37 3.65
CA SER A 194 -7.56 7.71 2.34
C SER A 194 -6.76 8.42 1.24
N SER A 195 -5.51 8.70 1.56
CA SER A 195 -4.60 9.52 0.78
C SER A 195 -4.26 8.95 -0.60
N GLY A 196 -4.44 7.64 -0.81
CA GLY A 196 -4.04 6.92 -2.01
C GLY A 196 -2.60 7.26 -2.41
N TYR A 197 -2.45 7.78 -3.62
CA TYR A 197 -1.17 8.25 -4.17
C TYR A 197 -1.06 9.78 -4.21
N SER A 198 -1.71 10.48 -3.27
CA SER A 198 -1.41 11.87 -2.94
C SER A 198 -0.06 11.95 -2.23
N PHE A 199 0.85 12.82 -2.69
CA PHE A 199 2.14 13.03 -2.01
C PHE A 199 2.18 14.36 -1.24
N ARG A 200 1.02 14.87 -0.81
CA ARG A 200 0.91 16.12 -0.04
C ARG A 200 1.75 16.07 1.24
N GLY A 201 1.70 14.96 1.97
CA GLY A 201 2.52 14.78 3.19
C GLY A 201 4.02 14.90 2.92
N LEU A 202 4.50 14.30 1.83
CA LEU A 202 5.90 14.39 1.42
C LEU A 202 6.30 15.82 1.03
N ASP A 203 5.45 16.52 0.27
CA ASP A 203 5.69 17.92 -0.10
C ASP A 203 5.70 18.84 1.12
N MET A 204 4.69 18.72 1.98
CA MET A 204 4.56 19.57 3.16
C MET A 204 5.69 19.33 4.16
N ALA A 205 6.03 18.07 4.46
CA ALA A 205 7.13 17.75 5.37
C ALA A 205 8.52 18.09 4.78
N GLY A 206 8.66 18.09 3.44
CA GLY A 206 9.88 18.58 2.79
C GLY A 206 10.06 20.10 2.91
N ASN A 207 8.95 20.85 2.93
CA ASN A 207 8.99 22.30 2.85
C ASN A 207 8.72 23.04 4.18
N LYS A 208 8.03 22.41 5.13
CA LYS A 208 7.53 23.03 6.38
C LYS A 208 7.78 22.13 7.59
N ALA A 209 7.89 22.75 8.77
CA ALA A 209 7.97 22.03 10.06
C ALA A 209 6.56 21.58 10.51
N VAL A 210 6.01 20.58 9.82
CA VAL A 210 4.71 19.97 10.13
C VAL A 210 4.90 18.57 10.73
N HIS A 211 3.91 18.07 11.45
CA HIS A 211 3.78 16.65 11.78
C HIS A 211 2.63 16.09 10.94
N PHE A 212 2.98 15.38 9.87
CA PHE A 212 2.04 14.88 8.88
C PHE A 212 1.91 13.36 8.99
N ILE A 213 0.72 12.86 9.26
CA ILE A 213 0.41 11.43 9.19
C ILE A 213 -0.48 11.19 7.99
N ASP A 214 0.00 10.34 7.10
CA ASP A 214 -0.58 10.06 5.80
C ASP A 214 -1.13 8.64 5.82
N THR A 215 -2.45 8.49 5.64
CA THR A 215 -3.15 7.24 5.95
C THR A 215 -3.97 6.70 4.81
N ASP A 216 -4.09 5.38 4.78
CA ASP A 216 -4.91 4.59 3.86
C ASP A 216 -4.94 3.13 4.35
N LEU A 217 -5.56 2.22 3.62
CA LEU A 217 -5.50 0.78 3.90
C LEU A 217 -4.05 0.26 3.82
N GLU A 218 -3.77 -0.82 4.56
CA GLU A 218 -2.44 -1.43 4.72
C GLU A 218 -1.72 -1.67 3.39
N ASP A 219 -2.46 -2.20 2.41
CA ASP A 219 -1.91 -2.53 1.09
C ASP A 219 -1.60 -1.26 0.27
N VAL A 220 -2.35 -0.19 0.45
CA VAL A 220 -2.09 1.11 -0.20
C VAL A 220 -0.88 1.78 0.46
N ILE A 221 -0.81 1.81 1.79
CA ILE A 221 0.30 2.41 2.54
C ILE A 221 1.62 1.68 2.27
N SER A 222 1.61 0.35 2.28
CA SER A 222 2.79 -0.47 1.97
C SER A 222 3.36 -0.14 0.59
N ARG A 223 2.49 0.08 -0.42
CA ARG A 223 2.91 0.48 -1.77
C ARG A 223 3.36 1.94 -1.83
N LYS A 224 2.63 2.85 -1.18
CA LYS A 224 2.97 4.28 -1.11
C LYS A 224 4.35 4.49 -0.49
N GLN A 225 4.73 3.69 0.51
CA GLN A 225 6.06 3.72 1.11
C GLN A 225 7.17 3.49 0.07
N GLN A 226 6.94 2.61 -0.91
CA GLN A 226 7.91 2.36 -1.99
C GLN A 226 8.07 3.55 -2.93
N PHE A 227 7.00 4.32 -3.16
CA PHE A 227 7.08 5.61 -3.87
C PHE A 227 7.82 6.64 -3.04
N VAL A 228 7.43 6.85 -1.78
CA VAL A 228 8.03 7.86 -0.90
C VAL A 228 9.54 7.63 -0.73
N ASN A 229 9.98 6.38 -0.57
CA ASN A 229 11.40 6.03 -0.48
C ASN A 229 12.22 6.43 -1.72
N GLN A 230 11.59 6.49 -2.90
CA GLN A 230 12.25 6.88 -4.15
C GLN A 230 12.08 8.36 -4.47
N LEU A 231 10.99 8.98 -4.03
CA LEU A 231 10.65 10.37 -4.32
C LEU A 231 11.26 11.36 -3.32
N GLN A 232 11.52 10.94 -2.08
CA GLN A 232 12.07 11.80 -1.06
C GLN A 232 13.51 12.24 -1.42
N GLN A 233 13.71 13.55 -1.49
CA GLN A 233 15.00 14.16 -1.81
C GLN A 233 15.62 14.78 -0.55
N GLY A 234 16.42 13.98 0.17
CA GLY A 234 17.13 14.44 1.36
C GLY A 234 16.30 14.46 2.65
N PRO A 235 16.80 15.10 3.72
CA PRO A 235 16.11 15.15 5.01
C PRO A 235 14.87 16.05 4.94
N LEU A 236 13.80 15.61 5.62
CA LEU A 236 12.57 16.38 5.76
C LEU A 236 12.75 17.50 6.80
N LYS A 237 12.08 18.64 6.59
CA LYS A 237 12.02 19.73 7.58
C LYS A 237 10.99 19.46 8.68
N GLY A 238 9.94 18.74 8.33
CA GLY A 238 8.91 18.23 9.23
C GLY A 238 9.04 16.73 9.45
N HIS A 239 7.99 16.16 10.01
CA HIS A 239 7.81 14.74 10.21
C HIS A 239 6.75 14.22 9.23
N LEU A 240 7.06 13.16 8.49
CA LEU A 240 6.12 12.40 7.70
C LEU A 240 6.06 10.97 8.23
N GLN A 241 4.87 10.51 8.58
CA GLN A 241 4.59 9.11 8.90
C GLN A 241 3.56 8.59 7.90
N LEU A 242 3.86 7.48 7.23
CA LEU A 242 2.83 6.70 6.53
C LEU A 242 2.28 5.66 7.50
N ALA A 243 0.96 5.61 7.69
CA ALA A 243 0.36 4.68 8.65
C ALA A 243 -0.93 4.04 8.12
N PRO A 244 -1.09 2.71 8.28
CA PRO A 244 -2.33 2.05 7.92
C PRO A 244 -3.49 2.52 8.81
N LEU A 245 -4.63 2.83 8.19
CA LEU A 245 -5.87 3.22 8.85
C LEU A 245 -7.06 2.85 7.97
N ASN A 246 -7.99 2.05 8.51
CA ASN A 246 -9.37 2.11 8.05
C ASN A 246 -10.08 3.29 8.73
N ALA A 247 -10.46 4.32 7.98
CA ALA A 247 -11.05 5.55 8.54
C ALA A 247 -12.37 5.32 9.31
N LEU A 248 -13.04 4.18 9.07
CA LEU A 248 -14.25 3.79 9.79
C LEU A 248 -13.95 3.01 11.08
N ASP A 249 -12.74 2.48 11.27
CA ASP A 249 -12.35 1.78 12.49
C ASP A 249 -11.98 2.78 13.59
N ASP A 250 -12.88 2.97 14.57
CA ASP A 250 -12.69 3.93 15.69
C ASP A 250 -11.42 3.65 16.49
N THR A 251 -11.05 2.38 16.70
CA THR A 251 -9.87 2.02 17.50
C THR A 251 -8.58 2.37 16.76
N GLN A 252 -8.51 2.11 15.46
CA GLN A 252 -7.37 2.53 14.64
C GLN A 252 -7.32 4.06 14.53
N PHE A 253 -8.47 4.71 14.33
CA PHE A 253 -8.56 6.16 14.22
C PHE A 253 -8.06 6.85 15.49
N GLU A 254 -8.55 6.45 16.66
CA GLU A 254 -8.14 6.99 17.96
C GLU A 254 -6.65 6.78 18.21
N ARG A 255 -6.09 5.62 17.84
CA ARG A 255 -4.65 5.37 17.94
C ARG A 255 -3.82 6.36 17.11
N ILE A 256 -4.24 6.66 15.89
CA ILE A 256 -3.57 7.63 15.01
C ILE A 256 -3.68 9.05 15.59
N ILE A 257 -4.85 9.44 16.07
CA ILE A 257 -5.04 10.75 16.72
C ILE A 257 -4.12 10.89 17.94
N ASN A 258 -4.02 9.84 18.76
CA ASN A 258 -3.19 9.84 19.96
C ASN A 258 -1.68 9.81 19.68
N SER A 259 -1.24 9.47 18.47
CA SER A 259 0.19 9.54 18.11
C SER A 259 0.67 10.94 17.72
N PHE A 260 -0.24 11.89 17.46
CA PHE A 260 0.16 13.27 17.18
C PHE A 260 0.70 13.99 18.42
N PRO A 261 1.70 14.90 18.28
CA PRO A 261 2.10 15.84 19.32
C PRO A 261 0.93 16.70 19.82
N GLU A 262 1.01 17.25 21.04
CA GLU A 262 -0.01 18.15 21.59
C GLU A 262 -0.39 19.29 20.62
N GLY A 263 -1.65 19.71 20.66
CA GLY A 263 -2.19 20.81 19.85
C GLY A 263 -3.30 20.39 18.88
N PRO A 264 -3.87 21.38 18.16
CA PRO A 264 -4.97 21.17 17.22
C PRO A 264 -4.55 20.32 16.03
N ILE A 265 -5.51 19.59 15.44
CA ILE A 265 -5.29 18.74 14.27
C ILE A 265 -6.12 19.20 13.08
N ALA A 266 -5.50 19.21 11.90
CA ALA A 266 -6.20 19.37 10.63
C ALA A 266 -6.35 18.00 9.98
N ILE A 267 -7.58 17.50 9.91
CA ILE A 267 -7.91 16.25 9.21
C ILE A 267 -8.29 16.64 7.79
N VAL A 268 -7.69 16.01 6.78
CA VAL A 268 -7.94 16.34 5.37
C VAL A 268 -8.26 15.08 4.56
N ASN A 269 -9.11 15.21 3.55
CA ASN A 269 -9.33 14.13 2.58
C ASN A 269 -9.80 14.67 1.23
N GLU A 270 -9.46 13.91 0.18
CA GLU A 270 -10.06 13.99 -1.15
C GLU A 270 -10.28 12.57 -1.69
N GLY A 271 -11.35 12.36 -2.46
CA GLY A 271 -11.62 11.07 -3.07
C GLY A 271 -12.08 9.98 -2.11
N LEU A 272 -12.72 10.32 -0.97
CA LEU A 272 -13.21 9.37 0.02
C LEU A 272 -14.74 9.33 0.11
N LEU A 273 -15.42 10.46 0.32
CA LEU A 273 -16.84 10.43 0.74
C LEU A 273 -17.80 9.85 -0.31
N MET A 274 -17.44 9.90 -1.59
CA MET A 274 -18.22 9.29 -2.67
C MET A 274 -18.12 7.75 -2.70
N TYR A 275 -17.21 7.15 -1.93
CA TYR A 275 -17.11 5.70 -1.78
C TYR A 275 -17.87 5.17 -0.55
N LEU A 276 -18.38 6.07 0.29
CA LEU A 276 -19.08 5.75 1.53
C LEU A 276 -20.57 5.91 1.35
N ASN A 277 -21.37 4.97 1.86
CA ASN A 277 -22.82 5.16 2.00
C ASN A 277 -23.13 6.15 3.15
N MET A 278 -24.41 6.49 3.35
CA MET A 278 -24.77 7.50 4.35
C MET A 278 -24.44 7.09 5.80
N GLU A 279 -24.55 5.81 6.15
CA GLU A 279 -24.21 5.32 7.49
C GLU A 279 -22.69 5.34 7.72
N GLU A 280 -21.91 4.96 6.71
CA GLU A 280 -20.45 5.06 6.75
C GLU A 280 -19.98 6.51 6.83
N LYS A 281 -20.62 7.44 6.11
CA LYS A 281 -20.36 8.88 6.26
C LYS A 281 -20.64 9.35 7.69
N LYS A 282 -21.76 8.93 8.31
CA LYS A 282 -22.08 9.27 9.71
C LYS A 282 -21.03 8.72 10.68
N GLN A 283 -20.59 7.49 10.49
CA GLN A 283 -19.54 6.87 11.30
C GLN A 283 -18.22 7.64 11.19
N LEU A 284 -17.77 7.95 9.96
CA LEU A 284 -16.58 8.77 9.75
C LEU A 284 -16.70 10.16 10.39
N ALA A 285 -17.83 10.84 10.18
CA ALA A 285 -18.10 12.13 10.77
C ALA A 285 -18.08 12.08 12.30
N GLY A 286 -18.60 11.02 12.91
CA GLY A 286 -18.54 10.76 14.35
C GLY A 286 -17.10 10.61 14.87
N ASN A 287 -16.27 9.79 14.20
CA ASN A 287 -14.86 9.60 14.55
C ASN A 287 -14.09 10.92 14.48
N ILE A 288 -14.27 11.69 13.39
CA ILE A 288 -13.64 13.00 13.20
C ILE A 288 -14.13 14.00 14.25
N HIS A 289 -15.44 14.06 14.51
CA HIS A 289 -16.00 14.98 15.50
C HIS A 289 -15.46 14.70 16.91
N LYS A 290 -15.37 13.41 17.30
CA LYS A 290 -14.76 12.99 18.57
C LYS A 290 -13.30 13.48 18.67
N ALA A 291 -12.49 13.23 17.64
CA ALA A 291 -11.10 13.66 17.60
C ALA A 291 -10.94 15.19 17.68
N LEU A 292 -11.76 15.95 16.94
CA LEU A 292 -11.71 17.41 16.94
C LEU A 292 -12.28 18.04 18.21
N LYS A 293 -13.19 17.36 18.93
CA LYS A 293 -13.61 17.79 20.27
C LYS A 293 -12.50 17.66 21.30
N GLU A 294 -11.66 16.63 21.18
CA GLU A 294 -10.54 16.39 22.09
C GLU A 294 -9.33 17.26 21.77
N ARG A 295 -8.95 17.36 20.49
CA ARG A 295 -7.71 18.02 20.06
C ARG A 295 -7.91 19.49 19.66
N GLY A 296 -9.13 19.87 19.28
CA GLY A 296 -9.37 21.09 18.51
C GLY A 296 -8.90 20.96 17.06
N GLY A 297 -9.11 22.02 16.28
CA GLY A 297 -8.71 22.09 14.87
C GLY A 297 -9.89 21.99 13.91
N CYS A 298 -9.70 21.33 12.77
CA CYS A 298 -10.72 21.28 11.72
C CYS A 298 -10.62 20.05 10.82
N TRP A 299 -11.69 19.79 10.09
CA TRP A 299 -11.74 18.83 9.00
C TRP A 299 -11.95 19.54 7.66
N ILE A 300 -11.06 19.34 6.69
CA ILE A 300 -11.14 19.93 5.36
C ILE A 300 -11.37 18.82 4.33
N THR A 301 -12.50 18.85 3.63
CA THR A 301 -12.86 17.84 2.63
C THR A 301 -13.16 18.48 1.28
N ALA A 302 -12.57 17.94 0.22
CA ALA A 302 -12.88 18.33 -1.16
C ALA A 302 -13.92 17.41 -1.83
N ASP A 303 -14.71 16.70 -1.01
CA ASP A 303 -15.63 15.66 -1.44
C ASP A 303 -17.11 16.02 -1.36
N ILE A 304 -17.43 17.32 -1.38
CA ILE A 304 -18.81 17.78 -1.45
C ILE A 304 -19.29 17.66 -2.91
N TYR A 305 -19.52 16.44 -3.37
CA TYR A 305 -20.00 16.13 -4.71
C TYR A 305 -21.53 16.08 -4.77
N ILE A 306 -22.09 16.66 -5.82
CA ILE A 306 -23.50 16.53 -6.21
C ILE A 306 -23.61 15.94 -7.63
N PRO A 307 -24.75 15.34 -8.00
CA PRO A 307 -24.97 14.87 -9.37
C PRO A 307 -24.77 15.99 -10.41
N SER A 308 -24.01 15.68 -11.45
CA SER A 308 -23.76 16.53 -12.61
C SER A 308 -24.55 16.05 -13.82
N PRO A 309 -25.07 16.95 -14.68
CA PRO A 309 -25.60 16.60 -15.99
C PRO A 309 -24.59 15.88 -16.91
N LEU A 310 -23.30 15.93 -16.56
CA LEU A 310 -22.21 15.29 -17.29
C LEU A 310 -21.92 13.85 -16.84
N ASP A 311 -22.45 13.40 -15.69
CA ASP A 311 -22.11 12.11 -15.09
C ASP A 311 -22.54 10.90 -15.95
N GLY A 312 -23.48 11.09 -16.87
CA GLY A 312 -23.94 10.06 -17.83
C GLY A 312 -23.38 10.18 -19.26
N ARG A 313 -22.54 11.19 -19.56
CA ARG A 313 -21.95 11.40 -20.91
C ARG A 313 -20.48 10.99 -20.99
N GLN A 314 -19.90 10.48 -19.91
CA GLN A 314 -18.52 10.03 -19.89
C GLN A 314 -18.42 8.62 -20.49
N ALA A 315 -17.61 8.47 -21.53
CA ALA A 315 -17.24 7.18 -22.06
C ALA A 315 -16.27 6.50 -21.08
N TYR A 316 -16.81 5.75 -20.12
CA TYR A 316 -15.99 4.90 -19.26
C TYR A 316 -15.63 3.62 -20.02
N THR A 317 -14.41 3.12 -19.81
CA THR A 317 -14.10 1.74 -20.19
C THR A 317 -14.99 0.78 -19.40
N GLN A 318 -15.31 -0.40 -19.95
CA GLN A 318 -16.14 -1.40 -19.22
C GLN A 318 -15.59 -1.70 -17.81
N ARG A 319 -14.27 -1.67 -17.64
CA ARG A 319 -13.61 -1.89 -16.35
C ARG A 319 -13.84 -0.75 -15.36
N GLN A 320 -13.71 0.49 -15.80
CA GLN A 320 -14.01 1.67 -14.98
C GLN A 320 -15.49 1.71 -14.60
N GLN A 321 -16.39 1.38 -15.54
CA GLN A 321 -17.82 1.30 -15.29
C GLN A 321 -18.14 0.24 -14.22
N ARG A 322 -17.53 -0.94 -14.31
CA ARG A 322 -17.69 -2.00 -13.28
C ARG A 322 -17.18 -1.56 -11.90
N PHE A 323 -16.04 -0.87 -11.83
CA PHE A 323 -15.50 -0.35 -10.58
C PHE A 323 -16.40 0.71 -9.95
N LEU A 324 -16.84 1.70 -10.72
CA LEU A 324 -17.75 2.76 -10.27
C LEU A 324 -19.10 2.21 -9.81
N ASN A 325 -19.65 1.25 -10.56
CA ASN A 325 -20.90 0.59 -10.22
C ASN A 325 -20.76 -0.31 -8.98
N PHE A 326 -19.65 -1.02 -8.84
CA PHE A 326 -19.37 -1.86 -7.67
C PHE A 326 -19.31 -1.03 -6.38
N HIS A 327 -18.72 0.16 -6.45
CA HIS A 327 -18.63 1.09 -5.32
C HIS A 327 -19.79 2.10 -5.22
N LYS A 328 -20.81 2.00 -6.10
CA LYS A 328 -22.01 2.86 -6.09
C LYS A 328 -21.71 4.36 -6.00
N VAL A 329 -20.62 4.82 -6.63
CA VAL A 329 -20.07 6.17 -6.46
C VAL A 329 -21.09 7.28 -6.75
N GLU A 330 -21.89 7.09 -7.80
CA GLU A 330 -22.94 8.05 -8.18
C GLU A 330 -24.11 8.08 -7.18
N GLU A 331 -24.50 6.92 -6.63
CA GLU A 331 -25.56 6.82 -5.60
C GLU A 331 -25.09 7.43 -4.26
N ASN A 332 -23.78 7.45 -4.02
CA ASN A 332 -23.17 7.92 -2.78
C ASN A 332 -22.86 9.43 -2.79
N LYS A 333 -23.09 10.16 -3.89
CA LYS A 333 -22.99 11.64 -3.89
C LYS A 333 -24.09 12.25 -3.01
N PHE A 334 -23.88 13.48 -2.54
CA PHE A 334 -24.95 14.21 -1.87
C PHE A 334 -26.02 14.61 -2.89
N ALA A 335 -27.30 14.55 -2.51
CA ALA A 335 -28.39 14.94 -3.40
C ALA A 335 -28.31 16.41 -3.84
N SER A 336 -27.80 17.29 -2.97
CA SER A 336 -27.57 18.71 -3.22
C SER A 336 -26.55 19.25 -2.21
N PHE A 337 -26.05 20.48 -2.43
CA PHE A 337 -25.24 21.17 -1.43
C PHE A 337 -26.01 21.43 -0.13
N GLN A 338 -27.32 21.67 -0.22
CA GLN A 338 -28.18 21.83 0.95
C GLN A 338 -28.24 20.54 1.79
N ALA A 339 -28.37 19.37 1.14
CA ALA A 339 -28.37 18.08 1.83
C ALA A 339 -27.01 17.78 2.48
N ALA A 340 -25.90 18.18 1.85
CA ALA A 340 -24.58 18.08 2.47
C ALA A 340 -24.46 19.00 3.71
N GLU A 341 -24.98 20.21 3.63
CA GLU A 341 -24.98 21.18 4.73
C GLU A 341 -25.79 20.69 5.93
N GLU A 342 -26.98 20.14 5.68
CA GLU A 342 -27.81 19.49 6.70
C GLU A 342 -27.05 18.32 7.36
N PHE A 343 -26.45 17.44 6.56
CA PHE A 343 -25.67 16.31 7.05
C PHE A 343 -24.54 16.74 8.02
N PHE A 344 -23.70 17.70 7.63
CA PHE A 344 -22.58 18.12 8.47
C PHE A 344 -23.04 18.94 9.69
N THR A 345 -24.11 19.71 9.56
CA THR A 345 -24.69 20.47 10.68
C THR A 345 -25.30 19.54 11.73
N GLU A 346 -26.00 18.49 11.30
CA GLU A 346 -26.53 17.42 12.17
C GLU A 346 -25.41 16.63 12.84
N ALA A 347 -24.30 16.42 12.13
CA ALA A 347 -23.09 15.80 12.67
C ALA A 347 -22.28 16.72 13.63
N GLY A 348 -22.76 17.93 13.91
CA GLY A 348 -22.19 18.83 14.92
C GLY A 348 -21.13 19.80 14.40
N PHE A 349 -20.96 19.94 13.09
CA PHE A 349 -19.97 20.84 12.49
C PHE A 349 -20.51 22.24 12.20
N ILE A 350 -19.61 23.22 12.24
CA ILE A 350 -19.78 24.56 11.66
C ILE A 350 -19.06 24.56 10.32
N ILE A 351 -19.74 25.01 9.26
CA ILE A 351 -19.26 24.93 7.89
C ILE A 351 -18.70 26.29 7.45
N THR A 352 -17.45 26.29 7.01
CA THR A 352 -16.84 27.38 6.26
C THR A 352 -16.69 26.94 4.81
N LYS A 353 -17.25 27.72 3.89
CA LYS A 353 -17.22 27.47 2.44
C LYS A 353 -16.31 28.48 1.77
N ASN A 354 -15.62 28.10 0.70
CA ASN A 354 -15.00 29.08 -0.19
C ASN A 354 -16.08 29.67 -1.12
N THR A 355 -15.89 30.92 -1.56
CA THR A 355 -16.80 31.56 -2.51
C THR A 355 -16.68 30.86 -3.88
N PRO A 356 -17.75 30.24 -4.41
CA PRO A 356 -17.69 29.58 -5.71
C PRO A 356 -17.60 30.62 -6.83
N ASN A 357 -16.68 30.44 -7.78
CA ASN A 357 -16.58 31.31 -8.95
C ASN A 357 -17.41 30.82 -10.16
N GLU A 358 -17.92 29.58 -10.20
CA GLU A 358 -18.63 29.06 -11.38
C GLU A 358 -19.67 27.95 -11.05
N MET A 359 -20.37 27.43 -12.08
CA MET A 359 -21.22 26.23 -12.01
C MET A 359 -20.40 25.03 -11.53
N ILE A 360 -20.53 24.71 -10.25
CA ILE A 360 -19.68 23.73 -9.58
C ILE A 360 -20.53 22.54 -9.13
N PHE A 361 -20.14 21.32 -9.51
CA PHE A 361 -20.71 20.05 -9.02
C PHE A 361 -19.88 19.42 -7.89
N ARG A 362 -18.89 20.18 -7.37
CA ARG A 362 -18.01 19.80 -6.26
C ARG A 362 -17.53 20.99 -5.45
N ASP A 363 -17.72 21.01 -4.14
CA ASP A 363 -17.14 22.04 -3.27
C ASP A 363 -16.07 21.50 -2.30
N THR A 364 -15.27 22.40 -1.71
CA THR A 364 -14.37 22.10 -0.59
C THR A 364 -14.81 22.88 0.62
N TRP A 365 -15.08 22.15 1.71
CA TRP A 365 -15.56 22.73 2.96
C TRP A 365 -14.55 22.49 4.07
N LEU A 366 -14.44 23.48 4.95
CA LEU A 366 -13.77 23.37 6.24
C LEU A 366 -14.84 23.26 7.32
N LEU A 367 -14.71 22.25 8.16
CA LEU A 367 -15.66 21.83 9.16
C LEU A 367 -14.98 21.92 10.53
N SER A 368 -15.46 22.80 11.40
CA SER A 368 -14.98 22.90 12.78
C SER A 368 -16.05 22.41 13.75
N THR A 369 -15.67 21.97 14.95
CA THR A 369 -16.63 21.61 15.99
C THR A 369 -17.25 22.86 16.61
N LYS A 370 -18.51 22.76 17.06
CA LYS A 370 -19.18 23.80 17.86
C LYS A 370 -18.59 23.94 19.26
#